data_AF-A0A4Q7X343-F1
#
_entry.id   AF-A0A4Q7X343-F1
#
_cell.length_a   1.000
_cell.length_b   1.000
_cell.length_c   1.000
_cell.angle_alpha   90.00
_cell.angle_beta   90.00
_cell.angle_gamma   90.00
#
_symmetry.space_group_name_H-M   'P 1'
#
loop_
_entity.id
_entity.type
_entity.pdbx_description
1 polymer ?
#
loop_
_entity_poly.entity_id
_entity_poly.type
_entity_poly.pdbx_seq_one_letter_code
_entity_poly.pdbx_strand_id
1 'polypeptide(L)'
;MTAREARAAALKAARERDSQNKRRRALEVLDSLQRTGTKITFARVAKEAGVSNWLAYSPGLREPIEAARRRQEELGIEATADVVPPQSRVSNASLKTDLALAQQQIKELREERNRLRERLRLQLGTELSYTDTSELAGRVDEMSRANVALTKELQQAQADNKALRATIQDLEDDLTATRQSLRKMMRST
;
A
#
# COMPACT_ATOMS: atom_id res chain seq x y z
N MET A 1 19.17 10.39 -48.62
CA MET A 1 18.49 10.74 -47.36
C MET A 1 17.01 10.45 -47.50
N THR A 2 16.46 9.57 -46.68
CA THR A 2 15.01 9.28 -46.67
C THR A 2 14.23 10.43 -46.03
N ALA A 3 12.96 10.63 -46.38
CA ALA A 3 12.11 11.68 -45.76
C ALA A 3 12.03 11.55 -44.22
N ARG A 4 12.17 10.34 -43.71
CA ARG A 4 12.23 10.03 -42.28
C ARG A 4 13.52 10.53 -41.63
N GLU A 5 14.68 10.35 -42.28
CA GLU A 5 15.97 10.88 -41.81
C GLU A 5 15.96 12.41 -41.76
N ALA A 6 15.40 13.05 -42.79
CA ALA A 6 15.28 14.51 -42.83
C ALA A 6 14.40 15.05 -41.68
N ARG A 7 13.27 14.40 -41.40
CA ARG A 7 12.38 14.78 -40.28
C ARG A 7 13.03 14.54 -38.91
N ALA A 8 13.76 13.44 -38.75
CA ALA A 8 14.50 13.14 -37.52
C ALA A 8 15.63 14.16 -37.27
N ALA A 9 16.37 14.53 -38.32
CA ALA A 9 17.40 15.56 -38.26
C ALA A 9 16.81 16.94 -37.90
N ALA A 10 15.67 17.31 -38.48
CA ALA A 10 14.99 18.56 -38.16
C ALA A 10 14.53 18.63 -36.70
N LEU A 11 13.98 17.53 -36.15
CA LEU A 11 13.57 17.48 -34.74
C LEU A 11 14.78 17.56 -33.79
N LYS A 12 15.90 16.91 -34.14
CA LYS A 12 17.15 17.00 -33.37
C LYS A 12 17.67 18.43 -33.35
N ALA A 13 17.71 19.10 -34.50
CA ALA A 13 18.14 20.50 -34.60
C ALA A 13 17.22 21.46 -33.83
N ALA A 14 15.90 21.23 -33.84
CA ALA A 14 14.96 22.03 -33.06
C ALA A 14 15.18 21.89 -31.55
N ARG A 15 15.39 20.66 -31.05
CA ARG A 15 15.71 20.41 -29.63
C ARG A 15 17.03 21.03 -29.21
N GLU A 16 18.04 20.98 -30.07
CA GLU A 16 19.33 21.60 -29.80
C GLU A 16 19.21 23.13 -29.67
N ARG A 17 18.46 23.77 -30.58
CA ARG A 17 18.18 25.21 -30.49
C ARG A 17 17.41 25.59 -29.23
N ASP A 18 16.39 24.83 -28.84
CA ASP A 18 15.63 25.06 -27.60
C ASP A 18 16.54 24.94 -26.37
N SER A 19 17.40 23.94 -26.34
CA SER A 19 18.41 23.72 -25.29
C SER A 19 19.37 24.91 -25.18
N GLN A 20 19.89 25.39 -26.32
CA GLN A 20 20.78 26.55 -26.37
C GLN A 20 20.08 27.84 -25.94
N ASN A 21 18.83 28.06 -26.38
CA ASN A 21 18.04 29.23 -25.97
C ASN A 21 17.77 29.27 -24.47
N LYS A 22 17.47 28.12 -23.85
CA LYS A 22 17.30 28.01 -22.39
C LYS A 22 18.59 28.35 -21.65
N ARG A 23 19.74 27.86 -22.13
CA ARG A 23 21.05 28.20 -21.53
C ARG A 23 21.40 29.67 -21.67
N ARG A 24 21.21 30.23 -22.86
CA ARG A 24 21.46 31.66 -23.12
C ARG A 24 20.63 32.55 -22.19
N ARG A 25 19.32 32.28 -22.06
CA ARG A 25 18.44 33.01 -21.15
C ARG A 25 18.87 32.90 -19.68
N ALA A 26 19.35 31.74 -19.25
CA ALA A 26 19.87 31.58 -17.89
C ALA A 26 21.13 32.43 -17.64
N LEU A 27 22.01 32.57 -18.62
CA LEU A 27 23.18 33.45 -18.54
C LEU A 27 22.78 34.93 -18.59
N GLU A 28 21.82 35.31 -19.44
CA GLU A 28 21.30 36.69 -19.49
C GLU A 28 20.70 37.13 -18.14
N VAL A 29 19.97 36.23 -17.47
CA VAL A 29 19.43 36.45 -16.11
C VAL A 29 20.56 36.54 -15.09
N LEU A 30 21.58 35.68 -15.18
CA LEU A 30 22.74 35.75 -14.29
C LEU A 30 23.46 37.11 -14.40
N ASP A 31 23.69 37.60 -15.62
CA ASP A 31 24.28 38.91 -15.85
C ASP A 31 23.41 40.05 -15.28
N SER A 32 22.10 39.95 -15.43
CA SER A 32 21.15 40.92 -14.85
C SER A 32 21.23 40.94 -13.31
N LEU A 33 21.27 39.77 -12.68
CA LEU A 33 21.43 39.64 -11.23
C LEU A 33 22.77 40.20 -10.74
N GLN A 34 23.85 40.00 -11.50
CA GLN A 34 25.15 40.59 -11.21
C GLN A 34 25.12 42.11 -11.29
N ARG A 35 24.53 42.69 -12.34
CA ARG A 35 24.44 44.15 -12.52
C ARG A 35 23.59 44.83 -11.45
N THR A 36 22.52 44.17 -11.02
CA THR A 36 21.60 44.70 -10.00
C THR A 36 22.12 44.49 -8.58
N GLY A 37 23.24 43.78 -8.38
CA GLY A 37 23.77 43.45 -7.06
C GLY A 37 22.86 42.47 -6.28
N THR A 38 21.92 41.83 -6.97
CA THR A 38 20.95 40.94 -6.36
C THR A 38 21.60 39.60 -6.00
N LYS A 39 21.29 39.03 -4.83
CA LYS A 39 21.88 37.75 -4.38
C LYS A 39 21.65 36.62 -5.41
N ILE A 40 22.76 36.05 -5.87
CA ILE A 40 22.78 34.98 -6.87
C ILE A 40 22.67 33.62 -6.19
N THR A 41 21.65 32.85 -6.57
CA THR A 41 21.50 31.44 -6.20
C THR A 41 21.00 30.63 -7.38
N PHE A 42 21.31 29.34 -7.43
CA PHE A 42 20.84 28.43 -8.47
C PHE A 42 19.32 28.46 -8.64
N ALA A 43 18.58 28.38 -7.52
CA ALA A 43 17.14 28.40 -7.53
C ALA A 43 16.57 29.72 -8.11
N ARG A 44 17.20 30.85 -7.78
CA ARG A 44 16.77 32.17 -8.29
C ARG A 44 17.03 32.30 -9.79
N VAL A 45 18.23 31.95 -10.24
CA VAL A 45 18.58 31.95 -11.67
C VAL A 45 17.63 31.04 -12.46
N ALA A 46 17.34 29.83 -11.95
CA ALA A 46 16.41 28.90 -12.60
C ALA A 46 14.99 29.47 -12.69
N LYS A 47 14.49 30.05 -11.60
CA LYS A 47 13.16 30.64 -11.52
C LYS A 47 12.99 31.84 -12.46
N GLU A 48 13.93 32.79 -12.43
CA GLU A 48 13.86 34.00 -13.25
C GLU A 48 14.11 33.71 -14.74
N ALA A 49 14.93 32.72 -15.07
CA ALA A 49 15.13 32.27 -16.45
C ALA A 49 14.02 31.34 -16.97
N GLY A 50 13.09 30.90 -16.12
CA GLY A 50 12.04 29.95 -16.49
C GLY A 50 12.60 28.59 -16.95
N VAL A 51 13.68 28.14 -16.32
CA VAL A 51 14.31 26.84 -16.60
C VAL A 51 14.24 25.92 -15.39
N SER A 52 14.41 24.62 -15.60
CA SER A 52 14.43 23.66 -14.50
C SER A 52 15.66 23.87 -13.62
N ASN A 53 15.53 23.57 -12.33
CA ASN A 53 16.66 23.63 -11.40
C ASN A 53 17.81 22.71 -11.86
N TRP A 54 17.49 21.55 -12.42
CA TRP A 54 18.49 20.64 -12.98
C TRP A 54 19.33 21.27 -14.11
N LEU A 55 18.73 22.10 -14.98
CA LEU A 55 19.48 22.80 -16.02
C LEU A 55 20.46 23.82 -15.44
N ALA A 56 20.07 24.54 -14.39
CA ALA A 56 20.96 25.49 -13.72
C ALA A 56 22.19 24.82 -13.08
N TYR A 57 22.10 23.54 -12.69
CA TYR A 57 23.22 22.73 -12.20
C TYR A 57 24.00 22.01 -13.31
N SER A 58 23.60 22.13 -14.58
CA SER A 58 24.27 21.46 -15.69
C SER A 58 25.61 22.11 -16.06
N PRO A 59 26.55 21.34 -16.66
CA PRO A 59 27.81 21.89 -17.15
C PRO A 59 27.59 23.05 -18.12
N GLY A 60 28.35 24.12 -17.96
CA GLY A 60 28.26 25.36 -18.74
C GLY A 60 27.35 26.43 -18.12
N LEU A 61 26.48 26.08 -17.16
CA LEU A 61 25.72 27.04 -16.35
C LEU A 61 26.17 27.03 -14.89
N ARG A 62 26.58 25.88 -14.38
CA ARG A 62 27.01 25.73 -13.00
C ARG A 62 28.23 26.60 -12.68
N GLU A 63 29.25 26.54 -13.52
CA GLU A 63 30.54 27.21 -13.28
C GLU A 63 30.39 28.74 -13.29
N PRO A 64 29.68 29.35 -14.27
CA PRO A 64 29.37 30.78 -14.21
C PRO A 64 28.58 31.19 -12.96
N ILE A 65 27.56 30.41 -12.57
CA ILE A 65 26.73 30.72 -11.39
C ILE A 65 27.56 30.63 -10.11
N GLU A 66 28.38 29.61 -9.93
CA GLU A 66 29.27 29.49 -8.77
C GLU A 66 30.32 30.60 -8.73
N ALA A 67 30.94 30.92 -9.88
CA ALA A 67 31.91 32.00 -9.96
C ALA A 67 31.29 33.38 -9.67
N ALA A 68 30.05 33.61 -10.12
CA ALA A 68 29.31 34.83 -9.83
C ALA A 68 28.93 34.93 -8.35
N ARG A 69 28.52 33.80 -7.74
CA ARG A 69 28.21 33.74 -6.31
C ARG A 69 29.43 33.99 -5.44
N ARG A 70 30.57 33.37 -5.74
CA ARG A 70 31.85 33.61 -5.04
C ARG A 70 32.29 35.06 -5.15
N ARG A 71 32.20 35.66 -6.35
CA ARG A 71 32.51 37.09 -6.54
C ARG A 71 31.61 37.99 -5.68
N GLN A 72 30.32 37.67 -5.53
CA GLN A 72 29.45 38.42 -4.63
C GLN A 72 29.85 38.25 -3.15
N GLU A 73 30.20 37.03 -2.74
CA GLU A 73 30.70 36.73 -1.40
C GLU A 73 32.00 37.51 -1.10
N GLU A 74 32.95 37.55 -2.05
CA GLU A 74 34.23 38.27 -1.94
C GLU A 74 34.07 39.80 -1.92
N LEU A 75 33.10 40.34 -2.67
CA LEU A 75 32.78 41.77 -2.68
C LEU A 75 32.13 42.26 -1.38
N GLY A 76 32.01 41.40 -0.36
CA GLY A 76 31.35 41.75 0.88
C GLY A 76 29.88 42.10 0.66
N ILE A 77 29.28 41.61 -0.44
CA ILE A 77 27.83 41.48 -0.56
C ILE A 77 27.46 40.28 0.33
N GLU A 78 27.85 40.38 1.60
CA GLU A 78 27.18 39.71 2.69
C GLU A 78 25.72 40.04 2.52
N ALA A 79 24.90 39.02 2.69
CA ALA A 79 23.48 39.11 2.50
C ALA A 79 22.97 40.45 3.07
N THR A 80 22.68 41.39 2.18
CA THR A 80 21.40 42.06 2.24
C THR A 80 20.36 40.95 1.99
N ALA A 81 20.29 40.01 2.96
CA ALA A 81 19.02 39.58 3.49
C ALA A 81 18.34 40.91 3.74
N ASP A 82 17.47 41.26 2.80
CA ASP A 82 16.55 42.36 2.84
C ASP A 82 16.98 43.47 3.81
N VAL A 83 17.25 44.68 3.33
CA VAL A 83 16.90 45.84 4.16
C VAL A 83 15.40 45.71 4.36
N VAL A 84 15.01 44.94 5.37
CA VAL A 84 13.62 44.76 5.61
C VAL A 84 13.22 46.02 6.33
N PRO A 85 12.18 46.73 5.86
CA PRO A 85 11.50 47.71 6.68
C PRO A 85 11.30 47.19 8.12
N PRO A 86 11.14 48.09 9.11
CA PRO A 86 10.85 47.73 10.51
C PRO A 86 9.67 46.74 10.69
N GLN A 87 8.90 46.51 9.63
CA GLN A 87 7.90 45.48 9.43
C GLN A 87 8.40 43.99 9.44
N SER A 88 9.69 43.63 9.25
CA SER A 88 10.15 42.21 9.39
C SER A 88 10.76 41.79 10.72
N ARG A 89 11.02 42.71 11.64
CA ARG A 89 11.29 42.23 13.01
C ARG A 89 10.04 41.57 13.61
N VAL A 90 8.86 41.97 13.12
CA VAL A 90 7.60 41.24 13.31
C VAL A 90 7.61 39.89 12.56
N SER A 91 8.24 39.78 11.37
CA SER A 91 8.21 38.53 10.58
C SER A 91 9.02 37.37 11.16
N ASN A 92 10.27 37.56 11.62
CA ASN A 92 11.08 36.41 12.10
C ASN A 92 10.62 35.84 13.45
N ALA A 93 10.15 36.69 14.36
CA ALA A 93 9.61 36.25 15.64
C ALA A 93 8.26 35.54 15.44
N SER A 94 7.36 36.13 14.63
CA SER A 94 6.08 35.49 14.27
C SER A 94 6.28 34.17 13.54
N LEU A 95 7.23 34.08 12.60
CA LEU A 95 7.54 32.82 11.90
C LEU A 95 8.04 31.71 12.84
N LYS A 96 8.80 32.05 13.89
CA LYS A 96 9.20 31.07 14.91
C LYS A 96 8.01 30.61 15.76
N THR A 97 7.10 31.51 16.10
CA THR A 97 5.86 31.20 16.80
C THR A 97 4.94 30.32 15.94
N ASP A 98 4.79 30.64 14.66
CA ASP A 98 4.00 29.86 13.70
C ASP A 98 4.61 28.46 13.49
N LEU A 99 5.94 28.36 13.42
CA LEU A 99 6.64 27.08 13.36
C LEU A 99 6.37 26.23 14.62
N ALA A 100 6.46 26.84 15.81
CA ALA A 100 6.19 26.15 17.06
C ALA A 100 4.74 25.67 17.13
N LEU A 101 3.79 26.52 16.72
CA LEU A 101 2.37 26.18 16.65
C LEU A 101 2.11 25.05 15.65
N ALA A 102 2.72 25.10 14.45
CA ALA A 102 2.59 24.05 13.44
C ALA A 102 3.20 22.71 13.93
N GLN A 103 4.33 22.75 14.63
CA GLN A 103 4.92 21.55 15.23
C GLN A 103 4.02 20.95 16.31
N GLN A 104 3.38 21.80 17.13
CA GLN A 104 2.42 21.37 18.13
C GLN A 104 1.18 20.72 17.49
N GLN A 105 0.60 21.36 16.46
CA GLN A 105 -0.52 20.80 15.71
C GLN A 105 -0.17 19.48 15.06
N ILE A 106 1.03 19.34 14.47
CA ILE A 106 1.49 18.06 13.91
C ILE A 106 1.57 16.99 15.00
N LYS A 107 2.01 17.34 16.21
CA LYS A 107 2.07 16.41 17.34
C LYS A 107 0.66 15.96 17.74
N GLU A 108 -0.26 16.90 17.93
CA GLU A 108 -1.66 16.64 18.27
C GLU A 108 -2.34 15.75 17.21
N LEU A 109 -2.20 16.10 15.93
CA LEU A 109 -2.73 15.30 14.81
C LEU A 109 -2.11 13.89 14.75
N ARG A 110 -0.83 13.73 15.09
CA ARG A 110 -0.19 12.41 15.17
C ARG A 110 -0.76 11.58 16.33
N GLU A 111 -1.00 12.19 17.47
CA GLU A 111 -1.63 11.54 18.62
C GLU A 111 -3.07 11.13 18.31
N GLU A 112 -3.86 12.00 17.71
CA GLU A 112 -5.23 11.68 17.25
C GLU A 112 -5.23 10.55 16.23
N ARG A 113 -4.35 10.62 15.23
CA ARG A 113 -4.19 9.54 14.25
C ARG A 113 -3.84 8.22 14.92
N ASN A 114 -2.97 8.23 15.93
CA ASN A 114 -2.64 7.02 16.69
C ASN A 114 -3.86 6.49 17.45
N ARG A 115 -4.60 7.36 18.15
CA ARG A 115 -5.83 6.98 18.86
C ARG A 115 -6.88 6.39 17.92
N LEU A 116 -7.10 7.01 16.76
CA LEU A 116 -8.04 6.52 15.75
C LEU A 116 -7.61 5.17 15.18
N ARG A 117 -6.32 4.99 14.87
CA ARG A 117 -5.80 3.69 14.41
C ARG A 117 -5.98 2.59 15.46
N GLU A 118 -5.77 2.91 16.73
CA GLU A 118 -5.93 1.94 17.80
C GLU A 118 -7.40 1.53 17.99
N ARG A 119 -8.32 2.50 17.96
CA ARG A 119 -9.77 2.21 17.99
C ARG A 119 -10.19 1.33 16.82
N LEU A 120 -9.72 1.66 15.61
CA LEU A 120 -10.04 0.87 14.42
C LEU A 120 -9.49 -0.56 14.53
N ARG A 121 -8.28 -0.74 15.06
CA ARG A 121 -7.72 -2.08 15.31
C ARG A 121 -8.57 -2.88 16.28
N LEU A 122 -9.00 -2.26 17.38
CA LEU A 122 -9.85 -2.91 18.37
C LEU A 122 -11.21 -3.30 17.76
N GLN A 123 -11.84 -2.38 17.02
CA GLN A 123 -13.12 -2.65 16.34
C GLN A 123 -13.00 -3.79 15.32
N LEU A 124 -12.00 -3.75 14.44
CA LEU A 124 -11.76 -4.81 13.48
C LEU A 124 -11.45 -6.15 14.18
N GLY A 125 -10.70 -6.13 15.28
CA GLY A 125 -10.47 -7.32 16.09
C GLY A 125 -11.75 -7.92 16.66
N THR A 126 -12.67 -7.08 17.14
CA THR A 126 -13.97 -7.54 17.65
C THR A 126 -14.89 -8.08 16.54
N GLU A 127 -14.93 -7.43 15.37
CA GLU A 127 -15.75 -7.88 14.23
C GLU A 127 -15.26 -9.22 13.66
N LEU A 128 -13.95 -9.39 13.52
CA LEU A 128 -13.34 -10.64 13.10
C LEU A 128 -13.65 -11.76 14.09
N SER A 129 -13.47 -11.49 15.40
CA SER A 129 -13.77 -12.47 16.44
C SER A 129 -15.25 -12.89 16.46
N TYR A 130 -16.17 -11.95 16.22
CA TYR A 130 -17.61 -12.26 16.13
C TYR A 130 -17.93 -13.13 14.90
N THR A 131 -17.31 -12.83 13.77
CA THR A 131 -17.49 -13.61 12.53
C THR A 131 -16.95 -15.03 12.71
N ASP A 132 -15.71 -15.15 13.22
CA ASP A 132 -15.08 -16.46 13.47
C ASP A 132 -15.87 -17.30 14.47
N THR A 133 -16.38 -16.71 15.55
CA THR A 133 -17.19 -17.44 16.55
C THR A 133 -18.54 -17.87 15.98
N SER A 134 -19.18 -17.07 15.14
CA SER A 134 -20.43 -17.43 14.45
C SER A 134 -20.21 -18.57 13.44
N GLU A 135 -19.12 -18.53 12.67
CA GLU A 135 -18.77 -19.60 11.73
C GLU A 135 -18.46 -20.91 12.45
N LEU A 136 -17.69 -20.83 13.55
CA LEU A 136 -17.36 -21.99 14.37
C LEU A 136 -18.62 -22.60 15.00
N ALA A 137 -19.55 -21.78 15.50
CA ALA A 137 -20.83 -22.24 16.02
C ALA A 137 -21.65 -22.96 14.94
N GLY A 138 -21.74 -22.39 13.73
CA GLY A 138 -22.41 -23.02 12.60
C GLY A 138 -21.79 -24.38 12.23
N ARG A 139 -20.47 -24.50 12.25
CA ARG A 139 -19.77 -25.75 11.97
C ARG A 139 -19.99 -26.81 13.06
N VAL A 140 -20.02 -26.40 14.34
CA VAL A 140 -20.35 -27.30 15.46
C VAL A 140 -21.78 -27.82 15.33
N ASP A 141 -22.74 -26.96 14.98
CA ASP A 141 -24.13 -27.37 14.75
C ASP A 141 -24.25 -28.35 13.58
N GLU A 142 -23.53 -28.12 12.49
CA GLU A 142 -23.48 -29.03 11.34
C GLU A 142 -22.90 -30.39 11.74
N MET A 143 -21.75 -30.42 12.45
CA MET A 143 -21.15 -31.66 12.95
C MET A 143 -22.06 -32.37 13.95
N SER A 144 -22.78 -31.65 14.80
CA SER A 144 -23.74 -32.21 15.74
C SER A 144 -24.90 -32.88 15.01
N ARG A 145 -25.47 -32.23 13.99
CA ARG A 145 -26.51 -32.81 13.13
C ARG A 145 -26.03 -34.05 12.39
N ALA A 146 -24.82 -34.00 11.83
CA ALA A 146 -24.21 -35.14 11.16
C ALA A 146 -23.98 -36.33 12.12
N ASN A 147 -23.51 -36.06 13.35
CA ASN A 147 -23.34 -37.09 14.37
C ASN A 147 -24.67 -37.73 14.78
N VAL A 148 -25.73 -36.94 14.94
CA VAL A 148 -27.08 -37.46 15.24
C VAL A 148 -27.59 -38.35 14.09
N ALA A 149 -27.41 -37.91 12.84
CA ALA A 149 -27.79 -38.70 11.68
C ALA A 149 -27.04 -40.03 11.61
N LEU A 150 -25.71 -40.01 11.75
CA LEU A 150 -24.87 -41.21 11.77
C LEU A 150 -25.23 -42.16 12.93
N THR A 151 -25.54 -41.60 14.10
CA THR A 151 -25.97 -42.41 15.25
C THR A 151 -27.29 -43.12 14.96
N LYS A 152 -28.23 -42.43 14.30
CA LYS A 152 -29.51 -43.02 13.89
C LYS A 152 -29.31 -44.12 12.83
N GLU A 153 -28.45 -43.89 11.84
CA GLU A 153 -28.09 -44.90 10.83
C GLU A 153 -27.45 -46.13 11.48
N LEU A 154 -26.55 -45.93 12.44
CA LEU A 154 -25.93 -47.02 13.19
C LEU A 154 -26.97 -47.83 13.97
N GLN A 155 -27.89 -47.16 14.66
CA GLN A 155 -28.98 -47.83 15.39
C GLN A 155 -29.88 -48.63 14.45
N GLN A 156 -30.22 -48.08 13.28
CA GLN A 156 -31.02 -48.79 12.29
C GLN A 156 -30.29 -50.02 11.77
N ALA A 157 -29.02 -49.89 11.36
CA ALA A 157 -28.23 -51.01 10.89
C ALA A 157 -28.06 -52.11 11.95
N GLN A 158 -27.94 -51.73 13.24
CA GLN A 158 -27.91 -52.68 14.35
C GLN A 158 -29.24 -53.42 14.52
N ALA A 159 -30.37 -52.72 14.40
CA ALA A 159 -31.70 -53.32 14.46
C ALA A 159 -31.91 -54.31 13.30
N ASP A 160 -31.53 -53.92 12.09
CA ASP A 160 -31.62 -54.77 10.89
C ASP A 160 -30.73 -56.02 11.03
N ASN A 161 -29.51 -55.86 11.53
CA ASN A 161 -28.61 -56.99 11.76
C ASN A 161 -29.18 -57.97 12.80
N LYS A 162 -29.80 -57.45 13.86
CA LYS A 162 -30.48 -58.29 14.86
C LYS A 162 -31.67 -59.04 14.27
N ALA A 163 -32.47 -58.39 13.43
CA ALA A 163 -33.59 -59.03 12.74
C ALA A 163 -33.13 -60.15 11.80
N LEU A 164 -32.11 -59.88 10.98
CA LEU A 164 -31.53 -60.89 10.08
C LEU A 164 -30.98 -62.09 10.84
N ARG A 165 -30.31 -61.87 11.98
CA ARG A 165 -29.81 -62.97 12.83
C ARG A 165 -30.95 -63.84 13.36
N ALA A 166 -32.07 -63.23 13.77
CA ALA A 166 -33.24 -63.99 14.20
C ALA A 166 -33.81 -64.84 13.06
N THR A 167 -33.96 -64.27 11.85
CA THR A 167 -34.43 -65.03 10.68
C THR A 167 -33.49 -66.17 10.30
N ILE A 168 -32.17 -65.96 10.37
CA ILE A 168 -31.19 -67.04 10.14
C ILE A 168 -31.41 -68.17 11.14
N GLN A 169 -31.59 -67.84 12.43
CA GLN A 169 -31.82 -68.84 13.46
C GLN A 169 -33.13 -69.61 13.25
N ASP A 170 -34.23 -68.94 12.91
CA ASP A 170 -35.51 -69.60 12.61
C ASP A 170 -35.37 -70.56 11.41
N LEU A 171 -34.69 -70.13 10.34
CA LEU A 171 -34.44 -70.97 9.16
C LEU A 171 -33.52 -72.16 9.48
N GLU A 172 -32.52 -71.97 10.34
CA GLU A 172 -31.67 -73.07 10.82
C GLU A 172 -32.49 -74.09 11.62
N ASP A 173 -33.37 -73.63 12.51
CA ASP A 173 -34.27 -74.48 13.30
C ASP A 173 -35.23 -75.26 12.39
N ASP A 174 -35.87 -74.62 11.41
CA ASP A 174 -36.72 -75.27 10.41
C ASP A 174 -35.95 -76.32 9.58
N LEU A 175 -34.72 -76.00 9.17
CA LEU A 175 -33.87 -76.90 8.41
C LEU A 175 -33.45 -78.12 9.27
N THR A 176 -33.17 -77.93 10.56
CA THR A 176 -32.90 -79.06 11.45
C THR A 176 -34.15 -79.93 11.66
N ALA A 177 -35.33 -79.33 11.84
CA ALA A 177 -36.58 -80.06 12.01
C ALA A 177 -36.94 -80.90 10.78
N THR A 178 -36.82 -80.33 9.58
CA THR A 178 -37.04 -81.05 8.30
C THR A 178 -36.03 -82.18 8.10
N ARG A 179 -34.73 -81.96 8.41
CA ARG A 179 -33.73 -83.05 8.38
C ARG A 179 -34.06 -84.16 9.36
N GLN A 180 -34.55 -83.84 10.56
CA GLN A 180 -34.95 -84.84 11.55
C GLN A 180 -36.18 -85.65 11.13
N SER A 181 -37.21 -85.00 10.56
CA SER A 181 -38.41 -85.68 10.06
C SER A 181 -38.07 -86.62 8.90
N LEU A 182 -37.22 -86.20 7.97
CA LEU A 182 -36.72 -87.03 6.87
C LEU A 182 -35.96 -88.25 7.39
N ARG A 183 -35.07 -88.08 8.38
CA ARG A 183 -34.35 -89.20 9.02
C ARG A 183 -35.31 -90.20 9.69
N LYS A 184 -36.36 -89.72 10.35
CA LYS A 184 -37.38 -90.59 10.95
C LYS A 184 -38.13 -91.38 9.88
N MET A 185 -38.56 -90.71 8.81
CA MET A 185 -39.26 -91.34 7.68
C MET A 185 -38.43 -92.44 7.04
N MET A 186 -37.14 -92.19 6.76
CA MET A 186 -36.23 -93.19 6.19
C MET A 186 -35.94 -94.38 7.10
N ARG A 187 -36.18 -94.27 8.41
CA ARG A 187 -35.96 -95.36 9.38
C ARG A 187 -37.22 -96.19 9.64
N SER A 188 -38.40 -95.66 9.28
CA SER A 188 -39.69 -96.34 9.37
C SER A 188 -40.09 -97.10 8.10
N THR A 189 -39.30 -96.98 7.02
CA THR A 189 -39.39 -97.73 5.77
C THR A 189 -38.37 -98.86 5.75
#